data_AF-A0ABD1BFA5-F1
#
_entry.id   AF-A0ABD1BFA5-F1
#
_cell.length_a   1.000
_cell.length_b   1.000
_cell.length_c   1.000
_cell.angle_alpha   90.00
_cell.angle_beta   90.00
_cell.angle_gamma   90.00
#
_symmetry.space_group_name_H-M   'P 1'
#
loop_
_entity.id
_entity.type
_entity.pdbx_description
1 polymer ?
#
loop_
_entity_poly.entity_id
_entity_poly.type
_entity_poly.pdbx_seq_one_letter_code
_entity_poly.pdbx_strand_id
1 'polypeptide(L)'
;MLVMITTFTILLSCCSATVYKVGDSDGWTAKDDTYYNWSEGKEFHVGDSLIFQYDRNFNDVTQVSGALELEFCDSSSPKAVYNTGHDAVTLKEPGYHHFISSNHSQCLSGQRLDVLVVHDPSRPIPPSLPRKILPFGKTYKVGDSKGWNVYDNDFYYKWSEEKQFHVGDNLLFKYDNEVNDVLEISGDLEFKSCDPTSPVAVFRTGHDLVRLTEPGVHYFISSKTGHCEGGLKLRVVVASTPSVSKLSPIDRLIRWLRTLISHHH
;
A
#
# COMPACT_ATOMS: atom_id res chain seq x y z
N MET A 1 -63.29 12.29 22.09
CA MET A 1 -61.84 12.55 22.10
C MET A 1 -61.15 11.21 21.86
N LEU A 2 -60.77 10.94 20.61
CA LEU A 2 -60.20 9.64 20.20
C LEU A 2 -58.70 9.68 20.50
N VAL A 3 -58.21 8.85 21.43
CA VAL A 3 -56.78 8.77 21.77
C VAL A 3 -56.13 7.79 20.80
N MET A 4 -55.39 8.32 19.82
CA MET A 4 -54.58 7.54 18.89
C MET A 4 -53.29 7.13 19.61
N ILE A 5 -53.19 5.87 20.02
CA ILE A 5 -51.96 5.31 20.60
C ILE A 5 -51.04 4.92 19.44
N THR A 6 -50.04 5.76 19.16
CA THR A 6 -48.99 5.44 18.20
C THR A 6 -47.98 4.50 18.84
N THR A 7 -48.06 3.21 18.51
CA THR A 7 -47.05 2.22 18.89
C THR A 7 -45.76 2.48 18.12
N PHE A 8 -44.73 2.96 18.81
CA PHE A 8 -43.38 3.10 18.27
C PHE A 8 -42.76 1.71 18.11
N THR A 9 -42.80 1.13 16.91
CA THR A 9 -41.99 -0.06 16.59
C THR A 9 -40.53 0.36 16.51
N ILE A 10 -39.76 0.04 17.56
CA ILE A 10 -38.30 0.13 17.53
C ILE A 10 -37.82 -0.91 16.52
N LEU A 11 -37.45 -0.44 15.33
CA LEU A 11 -36.72 -1.25 14.35
C LEU A 11 -35.36 -1.57 14.98
N LEU A 12 -35.26 -2.76 15.58
CA LEU A 12 -34.00 -3.33 16.02
C LEU A 12 -33.18 -3.58 14.75
N SER A 13 -32.28 -2.65 14.40
CA SER A 13 -31.29 -2.88 13.34
C SER A 13 -30.42 -4.03 13.81
N CYS A 14 -30.62 -5.21 13.23
CA CYS A 14 -29.78 -6.37 13.49
C CYS A 14 -28.38 -6.02 12.96
N CYS A 15 -27.40 -5.84 13.85
CA CYS A 15 -25.99 -5.81 13.49
C CYS A 15 -25.62 -7.22 12.98
N SER A 16 -25.79 -7.46 11.67
CA SER A 16 -25.38 -8.73 11.07
C SER A 16 -23.88 -8.66 10.77
N ALA A 17 -23.10 -9.50 11.46
CA ALA A 17 -21.71 -9.74 11.11
C ALA A 17 -21.62 -10.58 9.83
N THR A 18 -20.74 -10.18 8.91
CA THR A 18 -20.43 -10.91 7.68
C THR A 18 -19.24 -11.83 7.90
N VAL A 19 -19.28 -13.01 7.27
CA VAL A 19 -18.17 -13.97 7.31
C VAL A 19 -17.55 -14.05 5.92
N TYR A 20 -16.24 -13.79 5.84
CA TYR A 20 -15.47 -13.80 4.60
C TYR A 20 -14.51 -14.98 4.59
N LYS A 21 -14.57 -15.79 3.54
CA LYS A 21 -13.58 -16.85 3.31
C LYS A 21 -12.38 -16.27 2.57
N VAL A 22 -11.23 -16.21 3.22
CA VAL A 22 -10.02 -15.62 2.66
C VAL A 22 -9.51 -16.46 1.48
N GLY A 23 -9.34 -15.84 0.32
CA GLY A 23 -8.94 -16.52 -0.92
C GLY A 23 -10.03 -17.38 -1.56
N ASP A 24 -11.29 -17.26 -1.12
CA ASP A 24 -12.44 -17.98 -1.66
C ASP A 24 -12.24 -19.51 -1.76
N SER A 25 -12.20 -20.09 -2.97
CA SER A 25 -11.95 -21.52 -3.17
C SER A 25 -10.51 -21.92 -2.92
N ASP A 26 -9.56 -21.00 -3.14
CA ASP A 26 -8.13 -21.27 -3.10
C ASP A 26 -7.61 -21.30 -1.64
N GLY A 27 -8.30 -20.59 -0.74
CA GLY A 27 -7.94 -20.51 0.67
C GLY A 27 -6.70 -19.66 0.93
N TRP A 28 -6.07 -19.89 2.09
CA TRP A 28 -4.87 -19.18 2.53
C TRP A 28 -3.60 -19.94 2.09
N THR A 29 -3.15 -19.65 0.87
CA THR A 29 -1.93 -20.20 0.23
C THR A 29 -1.08 -19.08 -0.39
N ALA A 30 0.20 -19.34 -0.63
CA ALA A 30 1.05 -18.44 -1.39
C ALA A 30 0.65 -18.42 -2.87
N LYS A 31 0.34 -17.21 -3.35
CA LYS A 31 -0.02 -16.94 -4.74
C LYS A 31 0.05 -15.43 -4.99
N ASP A 32 0.83 -15.03 -5.99
CA ASP A 32 1.00 -13.63 -6.39
C ASP A 32 -0.35 -12.93 -6.62
N ASP A 33 -0.43 -11.66 -6.20
CA ASP A 33 -1.55 -10.72 -6.41
C ASP A 33 -2.95 -11.20 -5.93
N THR A 34 -3.04 -12.34 -5.22
CA THR A 34 -4.32 -13.00 -4.93
C THR A 34 -5.15 -12.27 -3.88
N TYR A 35 -4.56 -11.90 -2.75
CA TYR A 35 -5.34 -11.31 -1.65
C TYR A 35 -5.72 -9.85 -1.87
N TYR A 36 -4.93 -9.12 -2.67
CA TYR A 36 -5.29 -7.78 -3.12
C TYR A 36 -6.59 -7.83 -3.94
N ASN A 37 -6.62 -8.66 -5.00
CA ASN A 37 -7.80 -8.84 -5.84
C ASN A 37 -8.97 -9.42 -5.06
N TRP A 38 -8.70 -10.36 -4.14
CA TRP A 38 -9.72 -10.91 -3.27
C TRP A 38 -10.35 -9.85 -2.37
N SER A 39 -9.58 -8.90 -1.83
CA SER A 39 -10.12 -7.83 -0.98
C SER A 39 -10.83 -6.72 -1.76
N GLU A 40 -10.61 -6.64 -3.08
CA GLU A 40 -11.18 -5.60 -3.93
C GLU A 40 -12.71 -5.59 -3.88
N GLY A 41 -13.30 -4.41 -3.67
CA GLY A 41 -14.75 -4.22 -3.61
C GLY A 41 -15.43 -4.78 -2.36
N LYS A 42 -14.68 -5.34 -1.40
CA LYS A 42 -15.22 -5.79 -0.10
C LYS A 42 -15.14 -4.66 0.93
N GLU A 43 -16.15 -4.54 1.77
CA GLU A 43 -16.20 -3.61 2.88
C GLU A 43 -16.30 -4.40 4.19
N PHE A 44 -15.27 -4.29 5.02
CA PHE A 44 -15.17 -5.02 6.28
C PHE A 44 -15.65 -4.13 7.41
N HIS A 45 -16.51 -4.67 8.27
CA HIS A 45 -17.08 -3.96 9.40
C HIS A 45 -16.62 -4.59 10.72
N VAL A 46 -16.62 -3.78 11.78
CA VAL A 46 -16.45 -4.30 13.14
C VAL A 46 -17.53 -5.36 13.41
N GLY A 47 -17.10 -6.53 13.86
CA GLY A 47 -17.94 -7.71 14.07
C GLY A 47 -17.80 -8.76 12.97
N ASP A 48 -17.36 -8.39 11.76
CA ASP A 48 -17.12 -9.33 10.67
C ASP A 48 -16.02 -10.33 11.02
N SER A 49 -16.00 -11.48 10.36
CA SER A 49 -15.00 -12.53 10.59
C SER A 49 -14.33 -12.99 9.30
N LEU A 50 -13.01 -13.17 9.35
CA LEU A 50 -12.19 -13.75 8.30
C LEU A 50 -11.94 -15.23 8.60
N ILE A 51 -12.24 -16.11 7.64
CA ILE A 51 -11.99 -17.55 7.73
C ILE A 51 -10.77 -17.87 6.87
N PHE A 52 -9.71 -18.34 7.52
CA PHE A 52 -8.48 -18.79 6.90
C PHE A 52 -8.44 -20.31 6.87
N GLN A 53 -8.33 -20.89 5.66
CA GLN A 53 -8.20 -22.34 5.46
C GLN A 53 -6.88 -22.65 4.77
N TYR A 54 -6.05 -23.50 5.38
CA TYR A 54 -4.70 -23.77 4.88
C TYR A 54 -4.14 -25.09 5.43
N ASP A 55 -3.06 -25.59 4.80
CA ASP A 55 -2.30 -26.70 5.35
C ASP A 55 -1.43 -26.23 6.52
N ARG A 56 -1.86 -26.56 7.74
CA ARG A 56 -1.17 -26.22 9.00
C ARG A 56 0.23 -26.80 9.15
N ASN A 57 0.65 -27.74 8.30
CA ASN A 57 2.02 -28.25 8.32
C ASN A 57 3.01 -27.26 7.67
N PHE A 58 2.51 -26.35 6.82
CA PHE A 58 3.34 -25.43 6.05
C PHE A 58 3.12 -23.96 6.40
N ASN A 59 1.91 -23.63 6.86
CA ASN A 59 1.46 -22.26 7.05
C ASN A 59 0.73 -22.07 8.38
N ASP A 60 0.52 -20.80 8.68
CA ASP A 60 -0.21 -20.25 9.82
C ASP A 60 -0.85 -18.92 9.38
N VAL A 61 -1.53 -18.27 10.32
CA VAL A 61 -1.97 -16.88 10.19
C VAL A 61 -1.38 -16.10 11.35
N THR A 62 -0.47 -15.19 11.04
CA THR A 62 0.14 -14.29 12.00
C THR A 62 -0.41 -12.88 11.78
N GLN A 63 -1.10 -12.34 12.78
CA GLN A 63 -1.54 -10.95 12.78
C GLN A 63 -0.38 -10.06 13.26
N VAL A 64 -0.04 -9.04 12.48
CA VAL A 64 1.04 -8.09 12.80
C VAL A 64 0.48 -6.70 13.09
N SER A 65 1.30 -5.87 13.74
CA SER A 65 0.86 -4.57 14.28
C SER A 65 0.80 -3.47 13.22
N GLY A 66 1.60 -3.57 12.15
CA GLY A 66 1.73 -2.51 11.17
C GLY A 66 2.02 -3.00 9.76
N ALA A 67 1.96 -2.04 8.84
CA ALA A 67 2.20 -2.27 7.42
C ALA A 67 3.66 -2.65 7.12
N LEU A 68 4.63 -2.25 7.94
CA LEU A 68 6.04 -2.62 7.75
C LEU A 68 6.27 -4.11 8.02
N GLU A 69 5.67 -4.66 9.07
CA GLU A 69 5.75 -6.09 9.37
C GLU A 69 5.06 -6.93 8.29
N LEU A 70 3.95 -6.43 7.73
CA LEU A 70 3.28 -7.03 6.56
C LEU A 70 4.18 -6.99 5.31
N GLU A 71 4.86 -5.87 5.09
CA GLU A 71 5.68 -5.61 3.91
C GLU A 71 6.95 -6.47 3.90
N PHE A 72 7.62 -6.55 5.04
CA PHE A 72 8.86 -7.32 5.22
C PHE A 72 8.65 -8.73 5.72
N CYS A 73 7.38 -9.17 5.85
CA CYS A 73 7.03 -10.48 6.39
C CYS A 73 7.68 -10.73 7.76
N ASP A 74 7.80 -9.67 8.57
CA ASP A 74 8.38 -9.74 9.89
C ASP A 74 7.37 -10.33 10.87
N SER A 75 7.58 -11.60 11.20
CA SER A 75 6.78 -12.34 12.17
C SER A 75 7.44 -12.39 13.57
N SER A 76 8.50 -11.61 13.81
CA SER A 76 9.25 -11.63 15.07
C SER A 76 8.44 -11.14 16.28
N SER A 77 7.47 -10.25 16.04
CA SER A 77 6.65 -9.61 17.09
C SER A 77 5.16 -9.67 16.74
N PRO A 78 4.54 -10.86 16.75
CA PRO A 78 3.15 -11.03 16.34
C PRO A 78 2.19 -10.42 17.37
N LYS A 79 1.12 -9.78 16.89
CA LYS A 79 -0.03 -9.38 17.71
C LYS A 79 -0.87 -10.60 18.11
N ALA A 80 -1.01 -11.56 17.20
CA ALA A 80 -1.66 -12.85 17.43
C ALA A 80 -1.14 -13.88 16.42
N VAL A 81 -1.20 -15.16 16.79
CA VAL A 81 -0.86 -16.29 15.91
C VAL A 81 -1.99 -17.31 15.97
N TYR A 82 -2.41 -17.77 14.80
CA TYR A 82 -3.44 -18.80 14.62
C TYR A 82 -2.87 -19.92 13.76
N ASN A 83 -3.04 -21.17 14.19
CA ASN A 83 -2.32 -22.32 13.63
C ASN A 83 -3.17 -23.60 13.56
N THR A 84 -4.49 -23.48 13.49
CA THR A 84 -5.38 -24.66 13.45
C THR A 84 -5.53 -25.26 12.05
N GLY A 85 -5.23 -24.47 11.00
CA GLY A 85 -5.52 -24.81 9.59
C GLY A 85 -6.93 -24.42 9.14
N HIS A 86 -7.79 -23.98 10.07
CA HIS A 86 -9.14 -23.49 9.81
C HIS A 86 -9.52 -22.40 10.83
N ASP A 87 -8.79 -21.29 10.81
CA ASP A 87 -8.93 -20.23 11.81
C ASP A 87 -10.02 -19.23 11.44
N ALA A 88 -10.76 -18.79 12.45
CA ALA A 88 -11.74 -17.71 12.35
C ALA A 88 -11.25 -16.51 13.15
N VAL A 89 -11.02 -15.38 12.47
CA VAL A 89 -10.55 -14.13 13.08
C VAL A 89 -11.67 -13.08 13.02
N THR A 90 -12.20 -12.71 14.17
CA THR A 90 -13.20 -11.63 14.27
C THR A 90 -12.53 -10.26 14.32
N LEU A 91 -12.99 -9.33 13.49
CA LEU A 91 -12.53 -7.95 13.39
C LEU A 91 -13.19 -7.12 14.49
N LYS A 92 -12.49 -6.88 15.60
CA LYS A 92 -13.05 -6.27 16.82
C LYS A 92 -12.93 -4.76 16.89
N GLU A 93 -12.06 -4.17 16.07
CA GLU A 93 -11.68 -2.77 16.13
C GLU A 93 -11.70 -2.20 14.71
N PRO A 94 -12.05 -0.91 14.52
CA PRO A 94 -11.88 -0.26 13.24
C PRO A 94 -10.41 0.06 12.97
N GLY A 95 -10.05 0.17 11.69
CA GLY A 95 -8.68 0.44 11.25
C GLY A 95 -8.10 -0.67 10.40
N TYR A 96 -6.80 -0.62 10.15
CA TYR A 96 -6.10 -1.63 9.37
C TYR A 96 -5.79 -2.86 10.19
N HIS A 97 -6.00 -4.03 9.58
CA HIS A 97 -5.64 -5.32 10.13
C HIS A 97 -4.75 -6.06 9.13
N HIS A 98 -3.54 -6.39 9.59
CA HIS A 98 -2.50 -6.98 8.77
C HIS A 98 -2.28 -8.46 9.15
N PHE A 99 -2.26 -9.32 8.15
CA PHE A 99 -2.06 -10.77 8.31
C PHE A 99 -0.98 -11.27 7.36
N ILE A 100 -0.07 -12.10 7.86
CA ILE A 100 0.99 -12.77 7.10
C ILE A 100 1.00 -14.25 7.45
N SER A 101 1.63 -15.09 6.63
CA SER A 101 2.21 -16.33 7.16
C SER A 101 3.58 -16.04 7.78
N SER A 102 3.88 -16.66 8.92
CA SER A 102 5.23 -16.65 9.51
C SER A 102 6.23 -17.45 8.67
N ASN A 103 5.77 -18.30 7.74
CA ASN A 103 6.62 -18.89 6.72
C ASN A 103 7.09 -17.78 5.76
N HIS A 104 8.30 -17.29 6.00
CA HIS A 104 8.85 -16.14 5.30
C HIS A 104 8.81 -16.29 3.76
N SER A 105 9.15 -17.48 3.24
CA SER A 105 9.10 -17.74 1.80
C SER A 105 7.68 -17.65 1.22
N GLN A 106 6.68 -18.09 1.97
CA GLN A 106 5.28 -18.08 1.53
C GLN A 106 4.70 -16.67 1.60
N CYS A 107 5.00 -15.92 2.67
CA CYS A 107 4.59 -14.52 2.79
C CYS A 107 5.18 -13.65 1.68
N LEU A 108 6.48 -13.82 1.36
CA LEU A 108 7.11 -13.13 0.23
C LEU A 108 6.51 -13.53 -1.13
N SER A 109 6.03 -14.76 -1.24
CA SER A 109 5.28 -15.27 -2.40
C SER A 109 3.79 -14.86 -2.39
N GLY A 110 3.45 -13.81 -1.64
CA GLY A 110 2.13 -13.19 -1.63
C GLY A 110 1.16 -13.70 -0.58
N GLN A 111 1.54 -14.61 0.33
CA GLN A 111 0.68 -15.07 1.43
C GLN A 111 0.56 -14.04 2.57
N ARG A 112 -0.03 -12.89 2.24
CA ARG A 112 -0.23 -11.75 3.13
C ARG A 112 -1.48 -10.97 2.73
N LEU A 113 -2.15 -10.36 3.70
CA LEU A 113 -3.43 -9.68 3.54
C LEU A 113 -3.49 -8.43 4.42
N ASP A 114 -3.97 -7.33 3.83
CA ASP A 114 -4.33 -6.11 4.55
C ASP A 114 -5.81 -5.80 4.34
N VAL A 115 -6.55 -5.54 5.42
CA VAL A 115 -7.97 -5.14 5.34
C VAL A 115 -8.23 -3.90 6.17
N LEU A 116 -9.05 -3.00 5.63
CA LEU A 116 -9.56 -1.83 6.33
C LEU A 116 -10.93 -2.12 6.92
N VAL A 117 -11.05 -2.02 8.25
CA VAL A 117 -12.28 -2.26 8.99
C VAL A 117 -12.95 -0.94 9.36
N VAL A 118 -14.23 -0.78 9.05
CA VAL A 118 -15.02 0.43 9.33
C VAL A 118 -16.09 0.17 10.41
N HIS A 119 -16.70 1.24 10.93
CA HIS A 119 -17.77 1.17 11.95
C HIS A 119 -19.15 1.43 11.33
N ASP A 120 -20.15 0.61 11.71
CA ASP A 120 -21.62 0.63 11.49
C ASP A 120 -22.24 1.54 10.36
N PRO A 121 -23.05 1.00 9.41
CA PRO A 121 -23.64 1.72 8.28
C PRO A 121 -24.73 2.77 8.58
N SER A 122 -25.12 2.97 9.85
CA SER A 122 -26.28 3.79 10.22
C SER A 122 -26.02 5.31 10.26
N ARG A 123 -24.76 5.75 10.12
CA ARG A 123 -24.42 7.16 10.01
C ARG A 123 -24.23 7.55 8.54
N PRO A 124 -25.01 8.51 8.01
CA PRO A 124 -24.64 9.17 6.77
C PRO A 124 -23.23 9.71 6.96
N ILE A 125 -22.34 9.39 6.04
CA ILE A 125 -20.99 9.95 5.96
C ILE A 125 -21.16 11.48 6.09
N PRO A 126 -20.72 12.13 7.19
CA PRO A 126 -20.57 13.57 7.17
C PRO A 126 -19.67 13.86 5.97
N PRO A 127 -20.00 14.77 5.03
CA PRO A 127 -19.14 15.03 3.89
C PRO A 127 -17.73 15.20 4.44
N SER A 128 -16.85 14.28 4.04
CA SER A 128 -15.52 14.21 4.62
C SER A 128 -14.93 15.60 4.52
N LEU A 129 -14.49 16.17 5.64
CA LEU A 129 -13.51 17.25 5.59
C LEU A 129 -12.48 16.83 4.53
N PRO A 130 -12.10 17.68 3.56
CA PRO A 130 -11.08 17.33 2.58
C PRO A 130 -9.77 17.16 3.34
N ARG A 131 -9.53 15.96 3.85
CA ARG A 131 -8.32 15.54 4.51
C ARG A 131 -7.75 14.46 3.61
N LYS A 132 -6.54 14.76 3.11
CA LYS A 132 -5.72 13.87 2.28
C LYS A 132 -5.88 12.43 2.76
N ILE A 133 -6.63 11.66 1.99
CA ILE A 133 -6.31 10.26 1.75
C ILE A 133 -4.81 10.30 1.41
N LEU A 134 -3.93 9.78 2.26
CA LEU A 134 -2.66 9.29 1.71
C LEU A 134 -3.12 8.09 0.89
N PRO A 135 -3.17 8.18 -0.45
CA PRO A 135 -3.60 7.04 -1.24
C PRO A 135 -2.69 5.86 -0.87
N PHE A 136 -3.24 4.65 -0.90
CA PHE A 136 -2.41 3.49 -1.23
C PHE A 136 -1.65 3.90 -2.48
N GLY A 137 -0.36 4.19 -2.35
CA GLY A 137 0.39 4.73 -3.46
C GLY A 137 0.36 3.75 -4.61
N LYS A 138 0.29 4.29 -5.83
CA LYS A 138 0.21 3.46 -7.02
C LYS A 138 1.47 2.60 -7.12
N THR A 139 1.30 1.31 -7.38
CA THR A 139 2.41 0.41 -7.62
C THR A 139 2.74 0.36 -9.11
N TYR A 140 4.00 0.61 -9.44
CA TYR A 140 4.55 0.56 -10.79
C TYR A 140 5.45 -0.66 -10.94
N LYS A 141 5.07 -1.60 -11.81
CA LYS A 141 5.91 -2.74 -12.17
C LYS A 141 7.05 -2.22 -13.06
N VAL A 142 8.28 -2.20 -12.54
CA VAL A 142 9.43 -1.62 -13.26
C VAL A 142 9.71 -2.43 -14.52
N GLY A 143 9.72 -1.77 -15.68
CA GLY A 143 9.80 -2.42 -16.99
C GLY A 143 8.50 -3.10 -17.44
N ASP A 144 7.39 -2.91 -16.73
CA ASP A 144 6.08 -3.50 -17.00
C ASP A 144 6.13 -5.04 -17.11
N SER A 145 5.87 -5.61 -18.29
CA SER A 145 5.96 -7.06 -18.53
C SER A 145 7.40 -7.56 -18.74
N LYS A 146 8.35 -6.65 -18.98
CA LYS A 146 9.77 -6.96 -19.22
C LYS A 146 10.57 -7.10 -17.94
N GLY A 147 10.09 -6.53 -16.83
CA GLY A 147 10.77 -6.60 -15.54
C GLY A 147 12.10 -5.84 -15.51
N TRP A 148 12.93 -6.17 -14.52
CA TRP A 148 14.24 -5.56 -14.29
C TRP A 148 15.35 -6.43 -14.92
N ASN A 149 15.78 -6.08 -16.14
CA ASN A 149 16.78 -6.79 -16.92
C ASN A 149 17.49 -5.88 -17.94
N VAL A 150 18.66 -6.30 -18.43
CA VAL A 150 19.45 -5.53 -19.40
C VAL A 150 18.72 -5.50 -20.76
N TYR A 151 18.49 -4.29 -21.27
CA TYR A 151 17.88 -3.99 -22.56
C TYR A 151 18.69 -2.91 -23.27
N ASP A 152 18.06 -2.11 -24.13
CA ASP A 152 18.69 -0.93 -24.69
C ASP A 152 18.86 0.17 -23.64
N ASN A 153 19.92 0.98 -23.76
CA ASN A 153 20.32 2.00 -22.78
C ASN A 153 19.24 3.02 -22.42
N ASP A 154 18.23 3.24 -23.26
CA ASP A 154 17.16 4.21 -23.04
C ASP A 154 15.83 3.60 -22.58
N PHE A 155 15.76 2.27 -22.40
CA PHE A 155 14.53 1.55 -22.07
C PHE A 155 13.89 2.06 -20.78
N TYR A 156 14.63 2.07 -19.67
CA TYR A 156 14.11 2.50 -18.36
C TYR A 156 13.90 4.00 -18.28
N TYR A 157 14.67 4.79 -19.03
CA TYR A 157 14.44 6.21 -19.18
C TYR A 157 13.06 6.45 -19.80
N LYS A 158 12.78 5.88 -20.98
CA LYS A 158 11.48 5.97 -21.65
C LYS A 158 10.34 5.45 -20.77
N TRP A 159 10.55 4.29 -20.15
CA TRP A 159 9.56 3.69 -19.24
C TRP A 159 9.17 4.64 -18.11
N SER A 160 10.14 5.39 -17.55
CA SER A 160 9.90 6.33 -16.45
C SER A 160 9.23 7.63 -16.90
N GLU A 161 9.57 8.14 -18.10
CA GLU A 161 9.03 9.40 -18.65
C GLU A 161 7.52 9.34 -18.93
N GLU A 162 6.99 8.14 -19.19
CA GLU A 162 5.55 7.92 -19.41
C GLU A 162 4.73 7.90 -18.10
N LYS A 163 5.38 8.08 -16.95
CA LYS A 163 4.79 7.85 -15.63
C LYS A 163 4.88 9.09 -14.74
N GLN A 164 3.91 9.23 -13.84
CA GLN A 164 3.88 10.30 -12.85
C GLN A 164 3.92 9.71 -11.45
N PHE A 165 5.08 9.82 -10.82
CA PHE A 165 5.32 9.28 -9.49
C PHE A 165 5.01 10.33 -8.43
N HIS A 166 4.35 9.90 -7.36
CA HIS A 166 3.98 10.72 -6.22
C HIS A 166 4.53 10.12 -4.94
N VAL A 167 4.71 10.97 -3.93
CA VAL A 167 5.06 10.50 -2.59
C VAL A 167 4.00 9.52 -2.11
N GLY A 168 4.46 8.33 -1.70
CA GLY A 168 3.65 7.21 -1.28
C GLY A 168 3.55 6.09 -2.30
N ASP A 169 3.80 6.36 -3.60
CA ASP A 169 3.82 5.36 -4.69
C ASP A 169 4.91 4.30 -4.47
N ASN A 170 4.78 3.17 -5.16
CA ASN A 170 5.70 2.04 -5.03
C ASN A 170 6.28 1.63 -6.39
N LEU A 171 7.54 1.19 -6.40
CA LEU A 171 8.20 0.54 -7.52
C LEU A 171 8.33 -0.95 -7.22
N LEU A 172 7.76 -1.81 -8.05
CA LEU A 172 7.92 -3.26 -7.95
C LEU A 172 8.95 -3.73 -8.96
N PHE A 173 10.11 -4.17 -8.46
CA PHE A 173 11.18 -4.76 -9.24
C PHE A 173 11.01 -6.28 -9.26
N LYS A 174 10.79 -6.87 -10.44
CA LYS A 174 10.79 -8.31 -10.66
C LYS A 174 11.99 -8.72 -11.50
N TYR A 175 12.82 -9.63 -11.02
CA TYR A 175 14.01 -10.12 -11.69
C TYR A 175 14.49 -11.47 -11.15
N ASP A 176 15.36 -12.14 -11.90
CA ASP A 176 16.11 -13.30 -11.42
C ASP A 176 17.21 -12.82 -10.45
N ASN A 177 17.08 -13.16 -9.17
CA ASN A 177 17.96 -12.70 -8.09
C ASN A 177 19.37 -13.33 -8.10
N GLU A 178 19.60 -14.36 -8.91
CA GLU A 178 20.95 -14.85 -9.17
C GLU A 178 21.68 -13.93 -10.16
N VAL A 179 20.91 -13.37 -11.12
CA VAL A 179 21.44 -12.57 -12.24
C VAL A 179 21.49 -11.08 -11.93
N ASN A 180 20.54 -10.54 -11.18
CA ASN A 180 20.37 -9.10 -10.96
C ASN A 180 20.20 -8.75 -9.47
N ASP A 181 20.34 -7.48 -9.16
CA ASP A 181 19.92 -6.86 -7.90
C ASP A 181 19.45 -5.41 -8.16
N VAL A 182 19.00 -4.74 -7.10
CA VAL A 182 18.58 -3.33 -7.15
C VAL A 182 19.26 -2.58 -6.01
N LEU A 183 20.03 -1.56 -6.34
CA LEU A 183 20.62 -0.62 -5.39
C LEU A 183 19.97 0.75 -5.60
N GLU A 184 19.49 1.36 -4.53
CA GLU A 184 19.20 2.80 -4.53
C GLU A 184 20.49 3.55 -4.22
N ILE A 185 20.79 4.58 -4.99
CA ILE A 185 22.01 5.39 -4.85
C ILE A 185 21.67 6.86 -4.64
N SER A 186 22.56 7.56 -3.94
CA SER A 186 22.29 8.91 -3.41
C SER A 186 22.27 10.01 -4.45
N GLY A 187 22.91 9.82 -5.61
CA GLY A 187 23.25 10.92 -6.48
C GLY A 187 23.37 10.59 -7.97
N ASP A 188 23.27 11.65 -8.76
CA ASP A 188 23.38 11.63 -10.22
C ASP A 188 24.79 11.23 -10.71
N LEU A 189 25.83 11.52 -9.93
CA LEU A 189 27.20 11.17 -10.29
C LEU A 189 27.39 9.65 -10.27
N GLU A 190 27.04 9.02 -9.16
CA GLU A 190 27.08 7.56 -8.96
C GLU A 190 26.19 6.86 -9.98
N PHE A 191 25.03 7.45 -10.32
CA PHE A 191 24.11 6.92 -11.32
C PHE A 191 24.68 6.97 -12.74
N LYS A 192 25.41 8.04 -13.06
CA LYS A 192 26.06 8.21 -14.35
C LYS A 192 27.27 7.31 -14.50
N SER A 193 28.07 7.17 -13.44
CA SER A 193 29.27 6.34 -13.43
C SER A 193 29.00 4.86 -13.12
N CYS A 194 27.75 4.49 -12.81
CA CYS A 194 27.39 3.15 -12.38
C CYS A 194 28.20 2.69 -11.15
N ASP A 195 28.39 3.58 -10.18
CA ASP A 195 29.16 3.30 -8.97
C ASP A 195 28.27 2.63 -7.90
N PRO A 196 28.49 1.35 -7.56
CA PRO A 196 27.68 0.65 -6.57
C PRO A 196 28.26 0.74 -5.15
N THR A 197 29.33 1.51 -4.91
CA THR A 197 30.13 1.42 -3.67
C THR A 197 29.43 2.01 -2.44
N SER A 198 28.51 2.96 -2.62
CA SER A 198 27.84 3.64 -1.50
C SER A 198 26.30 3.70 -1.70
N PRO A 199 25.61 2.55 -1.67
CA PRO A 199 24.17 2.52 -1.84
C PRO A 199 23.44 3.08 -0.61
N VAL A 200 22.33 3.78 -0.86
CA VAL A 200 21.35 4.20 0.15
C VAL A 200 20.56 2.99 0.64
N ALA A 201 20.18 2.10 -0.28
CA ALA A 201 19.48 0.86 0.02
C ALA A 201 19.87 -0.23 -0.97
N VAL A 202 19.73 -1.49 -0.55
CA VAL A 202 20.10 -2.67 -1.34
C VAL A 202 18.99 -3.71 -1.26
N PHE A 203 18.52 -4.16 -2.41
CA PHE A 203 17.45 -5.13 -2.55
C PHE A 203 17.90 -6.29 -3.46
N ARG A 204 17.62 -7.52 -3.02
CA ARG A 204 18.16 -8.76 -3.62
C ARG A 204 17.15 -9.92 -3.65
N THR A 205 15.86 -9.66 -3.45
CA THR A 205 14.90 -10.77 -3.35
C THR A 205 14.49 -11.31 -4.72
N GLY A 206 14.59 -10.49 -5.77
CA GLY A 206 14.02 -10.79 -7.10
C GLY A 206 12.57 -10.34 -7.25
N HIS A 207 11.95 -9.85 -6.17
CA HIS A 207 10.58 -9.34 -6.13
C HIS A 207 10.48 -8.19 -5.11
N ASP A 208 11.26 -7.13 -5.32
CA ASP A 208 11.43 -6.05 -4.35
C ASP A 208 10.40 -4.94 -4.58
N LEU A 209 9.71 -4.53 -3.51
CA LEU A 209 8.82 -3.38 -3.50
C LEU A 209 9.55 -2.20 -2.81
N VAL A 210 9.72 -1.10 -3.54
CA VAL A 210 10.39 0.11 -3.04
C VAL A 210 9.38 1.23 -2.96
N ARG A 211 9.16 1.76 -1.76
CA ARG A 211 8.25 2.87 -1.53
C ARG A 211 8.93 4.22 -1.73
N LEU A 212 8.31 5.09 -2.51
CA LEU A 212 8.78 6.46 -2.78
C LEU A 212 8.31 7.38 -1.65
N THR A 213 9.10 7.48 -0.58
CA THR A 213 8.70 8.18 0.66
C THR A 213 8.95 9.68 0.63
N GLU A 214 9.80 10.16 -0.27
CA GLU A 214 10.21 11.56 -0.33
C GLU A 214 10.04 12.12 -1.75
N PRO A 215 9.73 13.41 -1.88
CA PRO A 215 9.76 14.06 -3.18
C PRO A 215 11.20 14.29 -3.63
N GLY A 216 11.45 14.26 -4.94
CA GLY A 216 12.80 14.43 -5.47
C GLY A 216 13.15 13.40 -6.53
N VAL A 217 14.44 13.23 -6.78
CA VAL A 217 14.93 12.27 -7.77
C VAL A 217 15.54 11.08 -7.05
N HIS A 218 15.04 9.90 -7.38
CA HIS A 218 15.56 8.62 -6.89
C HIS A 218 16.27 7.89 -8.04
N TYR A 219 17.38 7.24 -7.71
CA TYR A 219 18.23 6.56 -8.67
C TYR A 219 18.39 5.10 -8.26
N PHE A 220 18.15 4.20 -9.20
CA PHE A 220 18.27 2.76 -9.00
C PHE A 220 19.21 2.16 -10.04
N ILE A 221 20.12 1.28 -9.63
CA ILE A 221 21.07 0.59 -10.51
C ILE A 221 21.15 -0.90 -10.15
N SER A 222 21.62 -1.72 -11.08
CA SER A 222 22.15 -3.06 -10.77
C SER A 222 23.63 -2.95 -10.44
N SER A 223 24.09 -3.66 -9.39
CA SER A 223 25.51 -3.74 -9.01
C SER A 223 26.29 -4.80 -9.81
N LYS A 224 25.57 -5.61 -10.60
CA LYS A 224 26.14 -6.70 -11.38
C LYS A 224 27.01 -6.15 -12.49
N THR A 225 28.19 -6.72 -12.65
CA THR A 225 29.24 -6.25 -13.56
C THR A 225 28.70 -6.06 -14.98
N GLY A 226 28.75 -4.83 -15.49
CA GLY A 226 28.34 -4.47 -16.85
C GLY A 226 26.83 -4.27 -17.05
N HIS A 227 25.98 -4.56 -16.05
CA HIS A 227 24.54 -4.46 -16.21
C HIS A 227 24.06 -3.00 -16.16
N CYS A 228 24.57 -2.20 -15.22
CA CYS A 228 24.25 -0.78 -15.16
C CYS A 228 24.75 -0.04 -16.40
N GLU A 229 25.97 -0.34 -16.87
CA GLU A 229 26.55 0.23 -18.08
C GLU A 229 25.79 -0.20 -19.34
N GLY A 230 25.23 -1.43 -19.31
CA GLY A 230 24.30 -1.94 -20.32
C GLY A 230 22.89 -1.37 -20.23
N GLY A 231 22.63 -0.39 -19.37
CA GLY A 231 21.35 0.31 -19.33
C GLY A 231 20.39 -0.15 -18.23
N LEU A 232 20.76 -1.12 -17.38
CA LEU A 232 19.94 -1.55 -16.25
C LEU A 232 20.05 -0.57 -15.09
N LYS A 233 19.48 0.62 -15.31
CA LYS A 233 19.43 1.72 -14.36
C LYS A 233 18.19 2.57 -14.59
N LEU A 234 17.59 3.05 -13.50
CA LEU A 234 16.33 3.77 -13.51
C LEU A 234 16.45 5.07 -12.72
N ARG A 235 15.97 6.16 -13.31
CA ARG A 235 15.80 7.44 -12.65
C ARG A 235 14.30 7.71 -12.49
N VAL A 236 13.85 8.00 -11.27
CA VAL A 236 12.45 8.31 -10.96
C VAL A 236 12.36 9.72 -10.39
N VAL A 237 11.45 10.53 -10.93
CA VAL A 237 11.15 11.86 -10.41
C VAL A 237 9.82 11.82 -9.67
N VAL A 238 9.88 12.02 -8.37
CA VAL A 238 8.72 12.03 -7.47
C VAL A 238 8.26 13.46 -7.28
N ALA A 239 7.01 13.74 -7.65
CA ALA A 239 6.44 15.06 -7.56
C ALA A 239 6.37 15.54 -6.09
N SER A 240 6.93 16.73 -5.84
CA SER A 240 6.64 17.49 -4.62
C SER A 240 5.15 17.80 -4.57
N THR A 241 4.46 17.44 -3.48
CA THR A 241 3.10 17.94 -3.28
C THR A 241 3.10 19.45 -3.47
N PRO A 242 2.23 20.03 -4.33
CA PRO A 242 2.10 21.47 -4.36
C PRO A 242 1.75 21.90 -2.95
N SER A 243 2.61 22.73 -2.36
CA SER A 243 2.27 23.42 -1.13
C SER A 243 1.01 24.20 -1.45
N VAL A 244 -0.12 23.79 -0.88
CA VAL A 244 -1.21 24.72 -0.67
C VAL A 244 -0.57 25.77 0.22
N SER A 245 -0.14 26.88 -0.39
CA SER A 245 0.33 28.04 0.35
C SER A 245 -0.80 28.36 1.31
N LYS A 246 -0.56 28.07 2.60
CA LYS A 246 -1.41 28.59 3.65
C LYS A 246 -1.22 30.10 3.53
N LEU A 247 -2.12 30.75 2.79
CA LEU A 247 -2.28 32.20 2.82
C LEU A 247 -2.21 32.59 4.29
N SER A 248 -1.26 33.47 4.60
CA SER A 248 -1.09 33.89 5.98
C SER A 248 -2.44 34.44 6.49
N PRO A 249 -2.69 34.43 7.80
CA PRO A 249 -3.87 35.10 8.37
C PRO A 249 -4.04 36.53 7.85
N ILE A 250 -2.93 37.20 7.51
CA ILE A 250 -2.89 38.55 6.94
C ILE A 250 -3.43 38.56 5.50
N ASP A 251 -3.06 37.60 4.65
CA ASP A 251 -3.58 37.53 3.28
C ASP A 251 -5.07 37.18 3.23
N ARG A 252 -5.55 36.41 4.21
CA ARG A 252 -6.99 36.16 4.41
C ARG A 252 -7.72 37.44 4.82
N LEU A 253 -7.14 38.21 5.74
CA LEU A 253 -7.69 39.49 6.19
C LEU A 253 -7.72 40.53 5.05
N ILE A 254 -6.66 40.64 4.27
CA ILE A 254 -6.59 41.57 3.11
C ILE A 254 -7.64 41.21 2.06
N ARG A 255 -7.84 39.92 1.80
CA ARG A 255 -8.88 39.45 0.87
C ARG A 255 -10.29 39.77 1.37
N TRP A 256 -10.52 39.62 2.67
CA TRP A 256 -11.80 39.93 3.32
C TRP A 256 -12.10 41.44 3.36
N LEU A 257 -11.08 42.26 3.60
CA LEU A 257 -11.19 43.72 3.55
C LEU A 257 -11.50 44.22 2.12
N ARG A 258 -10.90 43.62 1.09
CA ARG A 258 -11.19 43.97 -0.31
C ARG A 258 -12.64 43.64 -0.71
N THR A 259 -13.23 42.58 -0.16
CA THR A 259 -14.64 42.26 -0.41
C THR A 259 -15.62 43.21 0.27
N LEU A 260 -15.25 43.81 1.40
CA LEU A 260 -16.09 44.81 2.09
C LEU A 260 -16.06 46.18 1.41
N ILE A 261 -14.93 46.58 0.85
CA ILE A 261 -14.79 47.90 0.19
C ILE A 261 -15.54 47.92 -1.16
N SER A 262 -15.73 46.77 -1.80
CA SER A 262 -16.46 46.67 -3.08
C SER A 262 -17.98 46.77 -2.95
N HIS A 263 -18.55 46.87 -1.75
CA HIS A 263 -20.01 47.00 -1.53
C HIS A 263 -20.45 48.42 -1.14
N HIS A 264 -19.56 49.41 -1.23
CA HIS A 264 -19.85 50.82 -0.94
C HIS A 264 -19.56 51.81 -2.07
N HIS A 265 -19.63 51.35 -3.32
CA HIS A 265 -19.72 52.22 -4.50
C HIS A 265 -20.92 51.87 -5.36
#